data_AF-A0A523RN50-F1
#
_entry.id   AF-A0A523RN50-F1
#
_cell.length_a   1.000
_cell.length_b   1.000
_cell.length_c   1.000
_cell.angle_alpha   90.00
_cell.angle_beta   90.00
_cell.angle_gamma   90.00
#
_symmetry.space_group_name_H-M   'P 1'
#
loop_
_entity.id
_entity.type
_entity.pdbx_description
1 polymer ?
#
loop_
_entity_poly.entity_id
_entity_poly.type
_entity_poly.pdbx_seq_one_letter_code
_entity_poly.pdbx_strand_id
1 'polypeptide(L)'
;MPFWSELTHEGFKNAARATEVVVMVTGSLEAHGNHLPLGTDSILSTHLAKKIAEKTKALVLPTIPIGESWNFNHIEGTISIHPGALVEYYVSVLKGIFKHGFRYIVTLNGHGGNAPIIRQAAKTATKKGQRVVVIVNLRRDLAKNARKSVGETPSGHAAEDETSEVMFVRPDLVDMSVAKAHRVETRFEIISGTYREELFPSAMYGDPRKATEDKGQAIMEQAEKEIIELIQQLELGELPLEKG
;
A
#
# COMPACT_ATOMS: atom_id res chain seq x y z
N MET A 1 18.34 -0.39 -8.43
CA MET A 1 17.76 -1.07 -9.60
C MET A 1 16.65 -0.22 -10.19
N PRO A 2 16.53 -0.10 -11.51
CA PRO A 2 15.39 0.60 -12.13
C PRO A 2 14.09 -0.19 -11.93
N PHE A 3 12.94 0.45 -12.17
CA PHE A 3 11.66 -0.27 -12.20
C PHE A 3 11.71 -1.37 -13.27
N TRP A 4 10.96 -2.45 -13.05
CA TRP A 4 10.85 -3.54 -14.03
C TRP A 4 10.44 -3.01 -15.41
N SER A 5 9.50 -2.06 -15.47
CA SER A 5 9.02 -1.44 -16.71
C SER A 5 10.06 -0.59 -17.45
N GLU A 6 11.17 -0.24 -16.81
CA GLU A 6 12.24 0.58 -17.40
C GLU A 6 13.38 -0.30 -17.97
N LEU A 7 13.28 -1.62 -17.81
CA LEU A 7 14.26 -2.56 -18.32
C LEU A 7 13.92 -3.00 -19.75
N THR A 8 14.95 -3.08 -20.59
CA THR A 8 14.86 -3.86 -21.83
C THR A 8 14.80 -5.35 -21.52
N HIS A 9 14.43 -6.17 -22.49
CA HIS A 9 14.41 -7.63 -22.32
C HIS A 9 15.77 -8.20 -21.82
N GLU A 10 16.89 -7.71 -22.37
CA GLU A 10 18.22 -8.11 -21.92
C GLU A 10 18.56 -7.54 -20.54
N GLY A 11 18.18 -6.28 -20.27
CA GLY A 11 18.32 -5.68 -18.94
C GLY A 11 17.59 -6.48 -17.85
N PHE A 12 16.39 -6.95 -18.17
CA PHE A 12 15.62 -7.82 -17.28
C PHE A 12 16.32 -9.15 -17.00
N LYS A 13 16.90 -9.82 -18.01
CA LYS A 13 17.63 -11.08 -17.79
C LYS A 13 18.79 -10.91 -16.80
N ASN A 14 19.51 -9.80 -16.88
CA ASN A 14 20.62 -9.51 -15.97
C ASN A 14 20.11 -9.20 -14.56
N ALA A 15 19.08 -8.36 -14.45
CA ALA A 15 18.48 -7.99 -13.17
C ALA A 15 17.85 -9.19 -12.44
N ALA A 16 17.13 -10.05 -13.17
CA ALA A 16 16.47 -11.23 -12.61
C ALA A 16 17.44 -12.29 -12.06
N ARG A 17 18.73 -12.24 -12.44
CA ARG A 17 19.78 -13.10 -11.88
C ARG A 17 20.40 -12.53 -10.60
N ALA A 18 20.21 -11.24 -10.33
CA ALA A 18 20.83 -10.54 -9.21
C ALA A 18 20.00 -10.60 -7.93
N THR A 19 18.74 -11.04 -8.00
CA THR A 19 17.81 -11.11 -6.88
C THR A 19 16.77 -12.21 -7.08
N GLU A 20 16.27 -12.78 -5.99
CA GLU A 20 15.09 -13.66 -6.00
C GLU A 20 13.81 -12.91 -5.56
N VAL A 21 13.92 -11.60 -5.28
CA VAL A 21 12.87 -10.77 -4.68
C VAL A 21 12.26 -9.81 -5.70
N VAL A 22 10.94 -9.78 -5.73
CA VAL A 22 10.15 -8.83 -6.53
C VAL A 22 9.17 -8.10 -5.63
N VAL A 23 8.97 -6.81 -5.90
CA VAL A 23 8.01 -5.99 -5.18
C VAL A 23 6.83 -5.68 -6.09
N MET A 24 5.65 -6.17 -5.72
CA MET A 24 4.38 -5.81 -6.34
C MET A 24 3.78 -4.63 -5.58
N VAL A 25 3.61 -3.49 -6.25
CA VAL A 25 3.14 -2.25 -5.62
C VAL A 25 1.67 -2.04 -5.98
N THR A 26 0.83 -1.81 -4.98
CA THR A 26 -0.62 -1.59 -5.18
C THR A 26 -1.07 -0.35 -4.43
N GLY A 27 -1.94 0.44 -5.06
CA GLY A 27 -2.66 1.54 -4.41
C GLY A 27 -4.16 1.47 -4.70
N SER A 28 -4.79 2.63 -4.86
CA SER A 28 -6.20 2.80 -5.16
C SER A 28 -6.44 4.16 -5.83
N LEU A 29 -7.64 4.33 -6.38
CA LEU A 29 -8.17 5.61 -6.82
C LEU A 29 -9.50 5.82 -6.10
N GLU A 30 -9.45 6.48 -4.94
CA GLU A 30 -10.60 6.65 -4.06
C GLU A 30 -10.58 7.96 -3.27
N ALA A 31 -11.76 8.39 -2.86
CA ALA A 31 -11.93 9.57 -2.02
C ALA A 31 -11.24 9.42 -0.65
N HIS A 32 -10.56 10.48 -0.22
CA HIS A 32 -9.81 10.56 1.03
C HIS A 32 -10.16 11.89 1.74
N GLY A 33 -11.44 12.08 2.04
CA GLY A 33 -11.93 13.41 2.39
C GLY A 33 -11.85 14.39 1.23
N ASN A 34 -12.09 15.68 1.54
CA ASN A 34 -12.01 16.75 0.55
C ASN A 34 -10.60 17.36 0.44
N HIS A 35 -9.70 17.04 1.37
CA HIS A 35 -8.39 17.68 1.49
C HIS A 35 -7.24 16.88 0.87
N LEU A 36 -7.43 15.59 0.58
CA LEU A 36 -6.40 14.73 -0.02
C LEU A 36 -6.72 14.34 -1.46
N PRO A 37 -5.69 14.02 -2.27
CA PRO A 37 -5.88 13.57 -3.64
C PRO A 37 -6.49 12.15 -3.69
N LEU A 38 -7.26 11.88 -4.75
CA LEU A 38 -7.85 10.55 -5.00
C LEU A 38 -6.82 9.42 -5.10
N GLY A 39 -5.57 9.75 -5.44
CA GLY A 39 -4.48 8.79 -5.61
C GLY A 39 -3.60 8.61 -4.37
N THR A 40 -4.05 9.02 -3.18
CA THR A 40 -3.27 9.01 -1.92
C THR A 40 -2.52 7.69 -1.71
N ASP A 41 -3.20 6.56 -1.80
CA ASP A 41 -2.59 5.24 -1.64
C ASP A 41 -1.49 4.94 -2.66
N SER A 42 -1.73 5.29 -3.92
CA SER A 42 -0.75 5.12 -4.99
C SER A 42 0.43 6.06 -4.83
N ILE A 43 0.22 7.30 -4.38
CA ILE A 43 1.29 8.28 -4.14
C ILE A 43 2.26 7.74 -3.08
N LEU A 44 1.74 7.31 -1.94
CA LEU A 44 2.56 6.87 -0.81
C LEU A 44 3.27 5.54 -1.09
N SER A 45 2.56 4.55 -1.65
CA SER A 45 3.18 3.27 -2.03
C SER A 45 4.22 3.42 -3.13
N THR A 46 3.99 4.30 -4.12
CA THR A 46 4.98 4.60 -5.18
C THR A 46 6.20 5.32 -4.62
N HIS A 47 6.04 6.20 -3.62
CA HIS A 47 7.16 6.85 -2.96
C HIS A 47 8.12 5.82 -2.35
N LEU A 48 7.61 4.89 -1.54
CA LEU A 48 8.42 3.82 -0.96
C LEU A 48 8.98 2.87 -2.03
N ALA A 49 8.20 2.57 -3.08
CA ALA A 49 8.66 1.75 -4.20
C ALA A 49 9.91 2.31 -4.89
N LYS A 50 10.00 3.63 -5.06
CA LYS A 50 11.20 4.29 -5.60
C LYS A 50 12.40 4.11 -4.67
N LYS A 51 12.22 4.26 -3.36
CA LYS A 51 13.29 4.09 -2.37
C LYS A 51 13.81 2.66 -2.32
N ILE A 52 12.89 1.69 -2.40
CA ILE A 52 13.24 0.27 -2.52
C ILE A 52 14.06 0.02 -3.77
N ALA A 53 13.62 0.54 -4.92
CA ALA A 53 14.33 0.42 -6.19
C ALA A 53 15.75 1.02 -6.07
N GLU A 54 15.90 2.18 -5.44
CA GLU A 54 17.20 2.84 -5.23
C GLU A 54 18.15 2.04 -4.32
N LYS A 55 17.62 1.43 -3.24
CA LYS A 55 18.43 0.92 -2.12
C LYS A 55 18.54 -0.61 -2.02
N THR A 56 17.88 -1.35 -2.90
CA THR A 56 17.89 -2.82 -2.90
C THR A 56 18.16 -3.39 -4.30
N LYS A 57 18.35 -4.71 -4.39
CA LYS A 57 18.47 -5.43 -5.67
C LYS A 57 17.12 -5.92 -6.18
N ALA A 58 16.07 -5.86 -5.36
CA ALA A 58 14.72 -6.27 -5.73
C ALA A 58 14.23 -5.56 -7.00
N LEU A 59 13.51 -6.30 -7.84
CA LEU A 59 12.79 -5.71 -8.97
C LEU A 59 11.45 -5.18 -8.52
N VAL A 60 11.14 -3.95 -8.91
CA VAL A 60 9.90 -3.27 -8.50
C VAL A 60 8.95 -3.18 -9.69
N LEU A 61 7.74 -3.71 -9.56
CA LEU A 61 6.70 -3.54 -10.58
C LEU A 61 6.17 -2.10 -10.61
N PRO A 62 5.62 -1.66 -11.74
CA PRO A 62 4.79 -0.46 -11.78
C PRO A 62 3.66 -0.54 -10.75
N THR A 63 3.34 0.59 -10.13
CA THR A 63 2.20 0.69 -9.21
C THR A 63 0.91 0.37 -9.94
N ILE A 64 0.15 -0.58 -9.39
CA ILE A 64 -1.22 -0.86 -9.83
C ILE A 64 -2.13 0.18 -9.16
N PRO A 65 -2.73 1.12 -9.93
CA PRO A 65 -3.28 2.33 -9.35
C PRO A 65 -4.78 2.23 -8.99
N ILE A 66 -5.48 1.18 -9.40
CA ILE A 66 -6.90 1.00 -9.12
C ILE A 66 -7.10 -0.32 -8.39
N GLY A 67 -7.79 -0.26 -7.25
CA GLY A 67 -7.98 -1.37 -6.33
C GLY A 67 -9.44 -1.68 -6.06
N GLU A 68 -9.69 -2.35 -4.94
CA GLU A 68 -11.02 -2.62 -4.42
C GLU A 68 -11.41 -1.51 -3.44
N SER A 69 -12.25 -0.58 -3.88
CA SER A 69 -12.66 0.63 -3.14
C SER A 69 -14.17 0.71 -2.96
N TRP A 70 -14.84 -0.43 -2.74
CA TRP A 70 -16.31 -0.50 -2.66
C TRP A 70 -16.91 0.42 -1.59
N ASN A 71 -16.21 0.64 -0.48
CA ASN A 71 -16.67 1.57 0.56
C ASN A 71 -16.92 2.98 0.02
N PHE A 72 -16.15 3.43 -0.98
CA PHE A 72 -16.19 4.80 -1.50
C PHE A 72 -16.65 4.89 -2.96
N ASN A 73 -17.00 3.77 -3.62
CA ASN A 73 -17.35 3.77 -5.05
C ASN A 73 -18.63 4.54 -5.43
N HIS A 74 -19.39 5.01 -4.44
CA HIS A 74 -20.55 5.88 -4.61
C HIS A 74 -20.18 7.37 -4.66
N ILE A 75 -18.93 7.70 -4.34
CA ILE A 75 -18.41 9.07 -4.29
C ILE A 75 -17.68 9.34 -5.61
N GLU A 76 -17.97 10.49 -6.21
CA GLU A 76 -17.40 10.91 -7.48
C GLU A 76 -15.87 10.89 -7.45
N GLY A 77 -15.25 10.45 -8.55
CA GLY A 77 -13.80 10.29 -8.66
C GLY A 77 -13.27 8.93 -8.17
N THR A 78 -14.01 8.19 -7.34
CA THR A 78 -13.60 6.84 -6.93
C THR A 78 -13.86 5.82 -8.03
N ILE A 79 -12.87 5.00 -8.34
CA ILE A 79 -13.02 3.83 -9.22
C ILE A 79 -12.66 2.58 -8.43
N SER A 80 -13.61 1.65 -8.33
CA SER A 80 -13.42 0.37 -7.64
C SER A 80 -13.54 -0.80 -8.62
N ILE A 81 -12.61 -1.75 -8.53
CA ILE A 81 -12.67 -3.02 -9.26
C ILE A 81 -13.44 -4.04 -8.44
N HIS A 82 -14.32 -4.78 -9.11
CA HIS A 82 -15.03 -5.89 -8.49
C HIS A 82 -14.05 -6.91 -7.87
N PRO A 83 -14.24 -7.33 -6.59
CA PRO A 83 -13.30 -8.19 -5.87
C PRO A 83 -12.86 -9.44 -6.65
N GLY A 84 -13.80 -10.15 -7.28
CA GLY A 84 -13.50 -11.36 -8.04
C GLY A 84 -12.59 -11.11 -9.25
N ALA A 85 -12.77 -9.98 -9.94
CA ALA A 85 -11.91 -9.62 -11.06
C ALA A 85 -10.50 -9.25 -10.58
N LEU A 86 -10.42 -8.52 -9.45
CA LEU A 86 -9.14 -8.12 -8.89
C LEU A 86 -8.35 -9.32 -8.32
N VAL A 87 -9.03 -10.32 -7.73
CA VAL A 87 -8.39 -11.59 -7.33
C VAL A 87 -7.76 -12.27 -8.54
N GLU A 88 -8.52 -12.47 -9.63
CA GLU A 88 -7.99 -13.14 -10.83
C GLU A 88 -6.84 -12.35 -11.49
N TYR A 89 -6.94 -11.02 -11.48
CA TYR A 89 -5.85 -10.15 -11.93
C TYR A 89 -4.59 -10.34 -11.08
N TYR A 90 -4.69 -10.26 -9.75
CA TYR A 90 -3.54 -10.46 -8.85
C TYR A 90 -3.00 -11.89 -8.92
N VAL A 91 -3.83 -12.92 -9.07
CA VAL A 91 -3.37 -14.30 -9.33
C VAL A 91 -2.52 -14.36 -10.60
N SER A 92 -2.96 -13.69 -11.65
CA SER A 92 -2.26 -13.66 -12.94
C SER A 92 -0.93 -12.92 -12.84
N VAL A 93 -0.89 -11.77 -12.15
CA VAL A 93 0.34 -11.02 -11.88
C VAL A 93 1.33 -11.85 -11.07
N LEU A 94 0.90 -12.41 -9.92
CA LEU A 94 1.79 -13.20 -9.06
C LEU A 94 2.34 -14.44 -9.78
N LYS A 95 1.50 -15.17 -10.52
CA LYS A 95 1.95 -16.32 -11.33
C LYS A 95 2.88 -15.89 -12.47
N GLY A 96 2.62 -14.73 -13.08
CA GLY A 96 3.48 -14.13 -14.10
C GLY A 96 4.88 -13.85 -13.55
N ILE A 97 4.97 -13.25 -12.36
CA ILE A 97 6.24 -13.02 -11.67
C ILE A 97 6.93 -14.36 -11.36
N PHE A 98 6.24 -15.31 -10.71
CA PHE A 98 6.82 -16.60 -10.37
C PHE A 98 7.26 -17.44 -11.59
N LYS A 99 6.67 -17.21 -12.77
CA LYS A 99 7.09 -17.86 -14.02
C LYS A 99 8.54 -17.50 -14.42
N HIS A 100 9.03 -16.34 -13.98
CA HIS A 100 10.41 -15.90 -14.24
C HIS A 100 11.44 -16.42 -13.24
N GLY A 101 11.05 -17.30 -12.31
CA GLY A 101 11.97 -17.97 -11.39
C GLY A 101 12.18 -17.25 -10.05
N PHE A 102 11.55 -16.10 -9.84
CA PHE A 102 11.58 -15.42 -8.53
C PHE A 102 10.98 -16.31 -7.44
N ARG A 103 11.56 -16.23 -6.24
CA ARG A 103 11.12 -17.01 -5.08
C ARG A 103 10.20 -16.21 -4.17
N TYR A 104 10.52 -14.93 -3.98
CA TYR A 104 9.83 -14.03 -3.06
C TYR A 104 9.11 -12.92 -3.81
N ILE A 105 7.85 -12.70 -3.46
CA ILE A 105 7.10 -11.50 -3.85
C ILE A 105 6.72 -10.75 -2.58
N VAL A 106 7.17 -9.50 -2.44
CA VAL A 106 6.69 -8.59 -1.41
C VAL A 106 5.58 -7.75 -2.01
N THR A 107 4.36 -7.84 -1.49
CA THR A 107 3.29 -6.92 -1.92
C THR A 107 3.35 -5.68 -1.03
N LEU A 108 3.80 -4.55 -1.58
CA LEU A 108 3.75 -3.25 -0.93
C LEU A 108 2.36 -2.66 -1.21
N ASN A 109 1.44 -2.94 -0.30
CA ASN A 109 0.04 -2.55 -0.42
C ASN A 109 -0.23 -1.22 0.28
N GLY A 110 -0.55 -0.21 -0.51
CA GLY A 110 -1.00 1.10 -0.07
C GLY A 110 -2.47 1.15 0.33
N HIS A 111 -3.33 0.19 -0.01
CA HIS A 111 -4.78 0.33 0.19
C HIS A 111 -5.40 -0.78 1.06
N GLY A 112 -6.20 -0.41 2.06
CA GLY A 112 -6.87 -1.37 2.95
C GLY A 112 -7.75 -2.39 2.21
N GLY A 113 -8.55 -1.95 1.24
CA GLY A 113 -9.49 -2.81 0.51
C GLY A 113 -8.82 -3.90 -0.33
N ASN A 114 -7.57 -3.68 -0.74
CA ASN A 114 -6.79 -4.67 -1.47
C ASN A 114 -6.30 -5.84 -0.59
N ALA A 115 -6.19 -5.67 0.74
CA ALA A 115 -5.59 -6.66 1.62
C ALA A 115 -6.26 -8.05 1.56
N PRO A 116 -7.60 -8.20 1.65
CA PRO A 116 -8.26 -9.50 1.48
C PRO A 116 -8.05 -10.09 0.07
N ILE A 117 -8.05 -9.24 -0.97
CA ILE A 117 -7.88 -9.65 -2.37
C ILE A 117 -6.48 -10.23 -2.59
N ILE A 118 -5.44 -9.52 -2.15
CA ILE A 118 -4.04 -9.95 -2.23
C ILE A 118 -3.85 -11.26 -1.47
N ARG A 119 -4.44 -11.39 -0.28
CA ARG A 119 -4.37 -12.63 0.51
C ARG A 119 -4.95 -13.83 -0.24
N GLN A 120 -6.10 -13.67 -0.89
CA GLN A 120 -6.70 -14.74 -1.69
C GLN A 120 -5.86 -15.09 -2.92
N ALA A 121 -5.35 -14.07 -3.62
CA ALA A 121 -4.48 -14.28 -4.78
C ALA A 121 -3.17 -14.99 -4.40
N ALA A 122 -2.54 -14.58 -3.30
CA ALA A 122 -1.33 -15.18 -2.76
C ALA A 122 -1.51 -16.67 -2.48
N LYS A 123 -2.56 -17.05 -1.74
CA LYS A 123 -2.89 -18.46 -1.47
C LYS A 123 -3.03 -19.30 -2.73
N THR A 124 -3.56 -18.72 -3.81
CA THR A 124 -3.71 -19.42 -5.09
C THR A 124 -2.39 -19.51 -5.86
N ALA A 125 -1.56 -18.47 -5.82
CA ALA A 125 -0.29 -18.41 -6.56
C ALA A 125 0.83 -19.27 -5.94
N THR A 126 0.81 -19.49 -4.62
CA THR A 126 1.86 -20.19 -3.86
C THR A 126 1.62 -21.68 -3.65
N LYS A 127 0.57 -22.29 -4.24
CA LYS A 127 0.25 -23.73 -4.06
C LYS A 127 1.35 -24.72 -4.47
N LYS A 128 2.42 -24.29 -5.14
CA LYS A 128 3.46 -25.16 -5.70
C LYS A 128 4.85 -24.57 -5.44
N GLY A 129 5.82 -25.45 -5.15
CA GLY A 129 7.23 -25.09 -5.00
C GLY A 129 7.53 -24.24 -3.76
N GLN A 130 8.67 -23.56 -3.77
CA GLN A 130 9.15 -22.71 -2.67
C GLN A 130 8.68 -21.25 -2.79
N ARG A 131 7.52 -21.02 -3.41
CA ARG A 131 6.99 -19.68 -3.69
C ARG A 131 6.49 -19.02 -2.42
N VAL A 132 6.94 -17.80 -2.18
CA VAL A 132 6.57 -17.02 -0.99
C VAL A 132 6.00 -15.67 -1.42
N VAL A 133 4.87 -15.31 -0.83
CA VAL A 133 4.32 -13.95 -0.91
C VAL A 133 4.29 -13.36 0.49
N VAL A 134 5.03 -12.28 0.70
CA VAL A 134 5.02 -11.49 1.94
C VAL A 134 4.10 -10.29 1.73
N ILE A 135 3.03 -10.20 2.51
CA ILE A 135 2.02 -9.15 2.34
C ILE A 135 2.30 -8.03 3.33
N VAL A 136 2.75 -6.87 2.82
CA VAL A 136 3.02 -5.68 3.62
C VAL A 136 1.96 -4.64 3.34
N ASN A 137 1.20 -4.24 4.37
CA ASN A 137 0.23 -3.16 4.28
C ASN A 137 0.87 -1.91 4.87
N LEU A 138 1.15 -0.90 4.03
CA LEU A 138 1.94 0.28 4.35
C LEU A 138 1.54 0.89 5.70
N ARG A 139 0.24 1.15 5.88
CA ARG A 139 -0.28 1.80 7.09
C ARG A 139 -0.40 0.90 8.32
N ARG A 140 -0.67 -0.40 8.12
CA ARG A 140 -0.90 -1.33 9.22
C ARG A 140 0.38 -1.96 9.74
N ASP A 141 1.30 -2.30 8.84
CA ASP A 141 2.40 -3.21 9.14
C ASP A 141 3.72 -2.45 9.36
N LEU A 142 3.95 -1.33 8.65
CA LEU A 142 5.18 -0.52 8.76
C LEU A 142 5.01 0.63 9.76
N ALA A 143 6.10 1.23 10.25
CA ALA A 143 6.17 2.49 10.99
C ALA A 143 5.24 2.62 12.21
N LYS A 144 4.84 1.50 12.83
CA LYS A 144 3.92 1.48 13.97
C LYS A 144 4.42 2.35 15.13
N ASN A 145 5.72 2.30 15.41
CA ASN A 145 6.33 3.08 16.49
C ASN A 145 6.32 4.58 16.18
N ALA A 146 6.64 4.97 14.95
CA ALA A 146 6.58 6.37 14.54
C ALA A 146 5.15 6.90 14.61
N ARG A 147 4.17 6.19 14.04
CA ARG A 147 2.74 6.59 14.11
C ARG A 147 2.26 6.75 15.55
N LYS A 148 2.61 5.82 16.44
CA LYS A 148 2.28 5.91 17.87
C LYS A 148 2.97 7.09 18.56
N SER A 149 4.20 7.41 18.18
CA SER A 149 4.99 8.47 18.80
C SER A 149 4.54 9.87 18.39
N VAL A 150 4.11 10.04 17.14
CA VAL A 150 3.84 11.37 16.57
C VAL A 150 2.35 11.66 16.41
N GLY A 151 1.49 10.63 16.43
CA GLY A 151 0.04 10.78 16.29
C GLY A 151 -0.62 11.35 17.54
N GLU A 152 -1.44 12.38 17.35
CA GLU A 152 -2.24 13.02 18.40
C GLU A 152 -3.70 12.58 18.38
N THR A 153 -4.17 12.05 17.25
CA THR A 153 -5.54 11.58 17.03
C THR A 153 -5.57 10.10 16.63
N PRO A 154 -6.71 9.40 16.80
CA PRO A 154 -6.84 8.02 16.37
C PRO A 154 -6.62 7.86 14.85
N SER A 155 -5.80 6.89 14.45
CA SER A 155 -5.62 6.49 13.05
C SER A 155 -6.95 6.09 12.38
N GLY A 156 -6.96 6.17 11.05
CA GLY A 156 -8.06 5.74 10.23
C GLY A 156 -7.89 6.14 8.76
N HIS A 157 -8.99 6.50 8.10
CA HIS A 157 -9.03 6.86 6.67
C HIS A 157 -9.13 8.36 6.51
N ALA A 158 -8.27 8.95 5.69
CA ALA A 158 -8.06 10.39 5.57
C ALA A 158 -7.74 11.07 6.91
N ALA A 159 -7.08 10.34 7.80
CA ALA A 159 -6.78 10.74 9.17
C ALA A 159 -5.44 11.49 9.26
N GLU A 160 -5.02 11.82 10.49
CA GLU A 160 -3.79 12.57 10.75
C GLU A 160 -2.54 11.94 10.14
N ASP A 161 -2.36 10.64 10.27
CA ASP A 161 -1.18 9.91 9.81
C ASP A 161 -1.06 9.98 8.28
N GLU A 162 -2.09 9.53 7.58
CA GLU A 162 -2.13 9.54 6.11
C GLU A 162 -2.03 10.96 5.53
N THR A 163 -2.71 11.92 6.15
CA THR A 163 -2.63 13.32 5.71
C THR A 163 -1.21 13.84 5.86
N SER A 164 -0.56 13.53 6.99
CA SER A 164 0.84 13.92 7.24
C SER A 164 1.78 13.28 6.22
N GLU A 165 1.61 11.99 5.94
CA GLU A 165 2.39 11.25 4.94
C GLU A 165 2.29 11.91 3.54
N VAL A 166 1.09 12.32 3.11
CA VAL A 166 0.91 13.01 1.82
C VAL A 166 1.49 14.43 1.87
N MET A 167 1.36 15.16 2.98
CA MET A 167 1.98 16.48 3.14
C MET A 167 3.50 16.41 2.98
N PHE A 168 4.15 15.34 3.43
CA PHE A 168 5.58 15.11 3.19
C PHE A 168 5.90 14.74 1.74
N VAL A 169 5.11 13.84 1.13
CA VAL A 169 5.44 13.28 -0.18
C VAL A 169 5.03 14.19 -1.35
N ARG A 170 3.87 14.85 -1.23
CA ARG A 170 3.24 15.72 -2.24
C ARG A 170 2.41 16.83 -1.55
N PRO A 171 3.06 17.77 -0.85
CA PRO A 171 2.36 18.88 -0.17
C PRO A 171 1.51 19.71 -1.12
N ASP A 172 1.91 19.79 -2.39
CA ASP A 172 1.20 20.51 -3.45
C ASP A 172 -0.19 19.94 -3.79
N LEU A 173 -0.52 18.75 -3.29
CA LEU A 173 -1.81 18.09 -3.52
C LEU A 173 -2.74 18.12 -2.29
N VAL A 174 -2.34 18.76 -1.20
CA VAL A 174 -3.11 18.78 0.06
C VAL A 174 -3.73 20.15 0.27
N ASP A 175 -5.05 20.19 0.48
CA ASP A 175 -5.77 21.41 0.88
C ASP A 175 -6.33 21.29 2.30
N MET A 176 -5.51 21.67 3.27
CA MET A 176 -5.92 21.65 4.68
C MET A 176 -7.03 22.66 5.03
N SER A 177 -7.35 23.63 4.15
CA SER A 177 -8.42 24.61 4.42
C SER A 177 -9.82 23.98 4.40
N VAL A 178 -9.98 22.84 3.73
CA VAL A 178 -11.23 22.09 3.63
C VAL A 178 -11.24 20.80 4.48
N ALA A 179 -10.18 20.56 5.25
CA ALA A 179 -10.03 19.38 6.09
C ALA A 179 -11.04 19.39 7.26
N LYS A 180 -11.73 18.26 7.47
CA LYS A 180 -12.73 18.09 8.54
C LYS A 180 -12.46 16.81 9.32
N ALA A 181 -12.92 16.77 10.57
CA ALA A 181 -12.86 15.56 11.38
C ALA A 181 -14.20 14.83 11.32
N HIS A 182 -14.15 13.55 10.99
CA HIS A 182 -15.33 12.69 10.94
C HIS A 182 -14.95 11.29 11.40
N ARG A 183 -15.61 10.80 12.45
CA ARG A 183 -15.39 9.45 12.96
C ARG A 183 -16.72 8.88 13.44
N VAL A 184 -17.05 7.70 12.95
CA VAL A 184 -18.26 6.97 13.31
C VAL A 184 -17.82 5.67 13.97
N GLU A 185 -18.19 5.47 15.24
CA GLU A 185 -17.85 4.25 15.97
C GLU A 185 -19.01 3.27 15.91
N THR A 186 -18.71 2.03 15.53
CA THR A 186 -19.69 0.95 15.48
C THR A 186 -19.33 -0.14 16.50
N ARG A 187 -20.34 -0.74 17.13
CA ARG A 187 -20.14 -1.86 18.06
C ARG A 187 -19.77 -3.16 17.33
N PHE A 188 -20.28 -3.33 16.12
CA PHE A 188 -20.05 -4.48 15.25
C PHE A 188 -19.67 -3.99 13.85
N GLU A 189 -19.05 -4.85 13.05
CA GLU A 189 -18.79 -4.56 11.64
C GLU A 189 -20.12 -4.46 10.88
N ILE A 190 -20.24 -3.43 10.04
CA ILE A 190 -21.43 -3.18 9.23
C ILE A 190 -20.99 -3.08 7.77
N ILE A 191 -21.54 -3.95 6.92
CA ILE A 191 -21.36 -3.90 5.47
C ILE A 191 -22.72 -3.59 4.86
N SER A 192 -22.87 -2.41 4.28
CA SER A 192 -24.09 -2.03 3.59
C SER A 192 -23.79 -1.07 2.45
N GLY A 193 -24.37 -1.31 1.28
CA GLY A 193 -24.27 -0.36 0.16
C GLY A 193 -25.08 0.92 0.39
N THR A 194 -26.14 0.83 1.20
CA THR A 194 -27.09 1.92 1.47
C THR A 194 -26.56 2.90 2.52
N TYR A 195 -25.91 2.39 3.58
CA TYR A 195 -25.50 3.19 4.73
C TYR A 195 -24.03 3.67 4.65
N ARG A 196 -23.39 3.67 3.48
CA ARG A 196 -21.96 4.01 3.36
C ARG A 196 -21.64 5.44 3.75
N GLU A 197 -22.48 6.41 3.37
CA GLU A 197 -22.30 7.81 3.78
C GLU A 197 -22.49 7.99 5.30
N GLU A 198 -23.35 7.20 5.94
CA GLU A 198 -23.50 7.23 7.40
C GLU A 198 -22.29 6.61 8.11
N LEU A 199 -21.71 5.56 7.53
CA LEU A 199 -20.55 4.87 8.09
C LEU A 199 -19.23 5.62 7.84
N PHE A 200 -19.12 6.30 6.70
CA PHE A 200 -17.91 6.99 6.23
C PHE A 200 -18.23 8.36 5.63
N PRO A 201 -18.79 9.29 6.42
CA PRO A 201 -19.21 10.58 5.90
C PRO A 201 -18.05 11.32 5.23
N SER A 202 -18.30 11.82 4.02
CA SER A 202 -17.27 12.46 3.16
C SER A 202 -16.04 11.60 2.85
N ALA A 203 -16.16 10.27 2.83
CA ALA A 203 -15.03 9.33 2.73
C ALA A 203 -13.95 9.61 3.78
N MET A 204 -14.35 9.78 5.03
CA MET A 204 -13.44 10.01 6.14
C MET A 204 -13.76 9.09 7.31
N TYR A 205 -12.69 8.68 8.00
CA TYR A 205 -12.74 7.99 9.28
C TYR A 205 -11.51 8.43 10.08
N GLY A 206 -11.54 9.61 10.69
CA GLY A 206 -10.41 10.17 11.42
C GLY A 206 -10.47 11.69 11.57
N ASP A 207 -9.40 12.24 12.12
CA ASP A 207 -9.23 13.68 12.28
C ASP A 207 -7.87 14.13 11.70
N PRO A 208 -7.85 14.78 10.52
CA PRO A 208 -6.61 15.23 9.90
C PRO A 208 -6.08 16.56 10.47
N ARG A 209 -6.81 17.26 11.35
CA ARG A 209 -6.50 18.66 11.71
C ARG A 209 -5.18 18.84 12.46
N LYS A 210 -4.60 17.75 12.94
CA LYS A 210 -3.29 17.69 13.60
C LYS A 210 -2.17 17.21 12.66
N ALA A 211 -2.47 16.99 11.39
CA ALA A 211 -1.49 16.56 10.41
C ALA A 211 -0.44 17.64 10.16
N THR A 212 0.81 17.21 9.98
CA THR A 212 1.93 18.10 9.66
C THR A 212 2.93 17.36 8.78
N GLU A 213 3.71 18.09 8.00
CA GLU A 213 4.77 17.54 7.16
C GLU A 213 5.81 16.75 7.98
N ASP A 214 6.27 17.30 9.12
CA ASP A 214 7.27 16.65 9.99
C ASP A 214 6.82 15.28 10.51
N LYS A 215 5.53 15.13 10.85
CA LYS A 215 4.95 13.83 11.22
C LYS A 215 5.01 12.86 10.06
N GLY A 216 4.69 13.33 8.85
CA GLY A 216 4.74 12.55 7.62
C GLY A 216 6.14 12.06 7.31
N GLN A 217 7.13 12.94 7.44
CA GLN A 217 8.54 12.59 7.28
C GLN A 217 8.95 11.48 8.26
N ALA A 218 8.69 11.66 9.55
CA ALA A 218 9.04 10.68 10.58
C ALA A 218 8.42 9.30 10.32
N ILE A 219 7.15 9.27 9.87
CA ILE A 219 6.45 8.02 9.56
C ILE A 219 7.03 7.37 8.28
N MET A 220 7.21 8.14 7.21
CA MET A 220 7.65 7.62 5.91
C MET A 220 9.11 7.18 5.92
N GLU A 221 10.00 7.87 6.62
CA GLU A 221 11.40 7.46 6.78
C GLU A 221 11.51 6.15 7.58
N GLN A 222 10.72 6.00 8.64
CA GLN A 222 10.66 4.74 9.39
C GLN A 222 10.08 3.60 8.54
N ALA A 223 9.03 3.87 7.75
CA ALA A 223 8.43 2.89 6.85
C ALA A 223 9.43 2.45 5.76
N GLU A 224 10.18 3.41 5.19
CA GLU A 224 11.26 3.16 4.23
C GLU A 224 12.34 2.25 4.83
N LYS A 225 12.79 2.54 6.05
CA LYS A 225 13.80 1.73 6.73
C LYS A 225 13.31 0.29 6.90
N GLU A 226 12.12 0.10 7.47
CA GLU A 226 11.58 -1.22 7.76
C GLU A 226 11.35 -2.07 6.50
N ILE A 227 10.83 -1.49 5.42
CA ILE A 227 10.60 -2.24 4.17
C ILE A 227 11.91 -2.61 3.46
N ILE A 228 12.93 -1.77 3.53
CA ILE A 228 14.25 -2.07 2.99
C ILE A 228 14.92 -3.20 3.78
N GLU A 229 14.86 -3.14 5.12
CA GLU A 229 15.39 -4.19 6.00
C GLU A 229 14.72 -5.54 5.71
N LEU A 230 13.39 -5.56 5.55
CA LEU A 230 12.65 -6.76 5.16
C LEU A 230 13.13 -7.32 3.81
N ILE A 231 13.30 -6.46 2.80
CA ILE A 231 13.71 -6.90 1.46
C ILE A 231 15.14 -7.45 1.49
N GLN A 232 16.06 -6.77 2.18
CA GLN A 232 17.44 -7.22 2.35
C GLN A 232 17.51 -8.55 3.08
N GLN A 233 16.67 -8.77 4.10
CA GLN A 233 16.55 -10.06 4.76
C GLN A 233 16.11 -11.17 3.79
N LEU A 234 15.12 -10.90 2.94
CA LEU A 234 14.67 -11.84 1.91
C LEU A 234 15.72 -12.11 0.82
N GLU A 235 16.54 -11.11 0.47
CA GLU A 235 17.69 -11.28 -0.44
C GLU A 235 18.76 -12.22 0.11
N LEU A 236 18.84 -12.37 1.45
CA LEU A 236 19.67 -13.37 2.12
C LEU A 236 19.00 -14.76 2.20
N GLY A 237 17.75 -14.87 1.71
CA GLY A 237 16.96 -16.11 1.75
C GLY A 237 16.27 -16.36 3.10
N GLU A 238 16.24 -15.37 3.98
CA GLU A 238 15.69 -15.48 5.33
C GLU A 238 14.25 -14.95 5.39
N LEU A 239 13.35 -15.70 6.03
CA LEU A 239 11.98 -15.23 6.26
C LEU A 239 11.94 -14.32 7.50
N PRO A 240 11.08 -13.27 7.51
CA PRO A 240 10.91 -12.36 8.65
C PRO A 240 10.12 -13.04 9.78
N LEU A 241 10.74 -14.01 10.44
CA LEU A 241 10.15 -14.74 11.55
C LEU A 241 10.60 -14.09 12.86
N GLU A 242 9.63 -13.67 13.69
CA GLU A 242 9.91 -13.32 15.07
C GLU A 242 10.16 -14.62 15.85
N LYS A 243 11.30 -14.68 16.56
CA LYS A 243 11.52 -15.73 17.56
C LYS A 243 10.74 -15.34 18.80
N GLY A 244 9.69 -16.12 19.11
CA GLY A 244 8.92 -15.98 20.36
C GLY A 244 9.73 -16.33 21.60
#